data_AF-A0AAD5PTS5-F1
#
_entry.id   AF-A0AAD5PTS5-F1
#
_cell.length_a   1.000
_cell.length_b   1.000
_cell.length_c   1.000
_cell.angle_alpha   90.00
_cell.angle_beta   90.00
_cell.angle_gamma   90.00
#
_symmetry.space_group_name_H-M   'P 1'
#
loop_
_entity.id
_entity.type
_entity.pdbx_description
1 polymer ?
#
loop_
_entity_poly.entity_id
_entity_poly.type
_entity_poly.pdbx_seq_one_letter_code
_entity_poly.pdbx_strand_id
1 'polypeptide(L)' 'MLKVIRFLINTDGLSVAKASGSQVYPIQCKFFDNAMMNWPPFIMAMYHGYSKPKNTNDYMEDFINEAIQLQHTKFRA' A
#
# COMPACT_ATOMS: atom_id res chain seq x y z
N MET A 1 24.13 -6.22 -13.30
CA MET A 1 23.34 -7.08 -12.40
C MET A 1 22.06 -6.32 -12.07
N LEU A 2 20.87 -6.87 -12.36
CA LEU A 2 19.59 -6.22 -12.02
C LEU A 2 19.39 -6.32 -10.50
N LYS A 3 19.21 -5.19 -9.82
CA LYS A 3 18.80 -5.16 -8.41
C LYS A 3 17.28 -5.27 -8.38
N VAL A 4 16.76 -6.34 -7.79
CA VAL A 4 15.33 -6.54 -7.56
C VAL A 4 15.01 -6.04 -6.16
N ILE A 5 13.94 -5.24 -6.04
CA ILE A 5 13.37 -4.84 -4.76
C ILE A 5 12.01 -5.52 -4.62
N ARG A 6 11.77 -6.19 -3.50
CA ARG A 6 10.56 -6.92 -3.18
C ARG A 6 9.87 -6.29 -1.99
N PHE A 7 8.56 -6.16 -2.10
CA PHE A 7 7.69 -5.59 -1.09
C PHE A 7 6.58 -6.57 -0.73
N LEU A 8 6.13 -6.51 0.51
CA LEU A 8 4.87 -7.09 0.96
C LEU A 8 3.87 -5.94 1.09
N ILE A 9 2.75 -6.06 0.38
CA ILE A 9 1.65 -5.10 0.42
C ILE A 9 0.48 -5.72 1.17
N ASN A 10 -0.09 -4.97 2.11
CA ASN A 10 -1.26 -5.40 2.86
C ASN A 10 -2.29 -4.28 2.95
N THR A 11 -3.57 -4.66 2.97
CA THR A 11 -4.69 -3.73 3.14
C THR A 11 -5.73 -4.39 4.04
N ASP A 12 -6.06 -3.77 5.15
CA ASP A 12 -7.11 -4.26 6.04
C ASP A 12 -7.96 -3.11 6.58
N GLY A 13 -9.24 -3.37 6.85
CA GLY A 13 -10.19 -2.36 7.33
C GLY A 13 -10.06 -2.15 8.83
N LEU A 14 -9.84 -0.91 9.24
CA LEU A 14 -9.77 -0.51 10.65
C LEU A 14 -10.88 0.49 10.97
N SER A 15 -11.69 0.19 11.98
CA SER A 15 -12.68 1.13 12.50
C SER A 15 -11.99 2.28 13.22
N VAL A 16 -12.28 3.52 12.80
CA VAL A 16 -11.66 4.73 13.38
C VAL A 16 -12.26 5.07 14.75
N ALA A 17 -13.58 4.92 14.90
CA ALA A 17 -14.28 5.12 16.17
C ALA A 17 -15.52 4.22 16.25
N LYS A 18 -15.80 3.68 17.43
CA LYS A 18 -16.88 2.70 17.66
C LYS A 18 -18.27 3.15 17.21
N ALA A 19 -18.54 4.45 17.15
CA ALA A 19 -19.88 5.00 16.89
C ALA A 19 -20.02 5.75 15.55
N SER A 20 -18.95 5.97 14.79
CA SER A 20 -19.01 6.79 13.57
C SER A 20 -19.38 6.00 12.31
N GLY A 21 -19.27 4.66 12.36
CA GLY A 21 -19.32 3.81 11.17
C GLY A 21 -18.15 4.03 10.20
N SER A 22 -17.22 4.95 10.51
CA SER A 22 -16.08 5.29 9.67
C SER A 22 -14.99 4.23 9.78
N GLN A 23 -14.52 3.81 8.63
CA GLN A 23 -13.49 2.80 8.43
C GLN A 23 -12.39 3.40 7.57
N VAL A 24 -11.15 3.05 7.89
CA VAL A 24 -10.00 3.33 7.05
C VAL A 24 -9.39 2.04 6.55
N TYR A 25 -8.88 2.08 5.34
CA TYR A 25 -8.19 0.98 4.68
C TYR A 25 -6.79 1.48 4.30
N PRO A 26 -5.81 1.41 5.23
CA PRO A 26 -4.43 1.76 4.93
C PRO A 26 -3.81 0.76 3.95
N ILE A 27 -3.06 1.28 2.98
CA ILE A 27 -2.16 0.50 2.14
C ILE A 27 -0.82 0.44 2.84
N GLN A 28 -0.55 -0.70 3.45
CA GLN A 28 0.67 -0.95 4.22
C GLN A 28 1.72 -1.61 3.33
N CYS A 29 2.97 -1.21 3.52
CA CYS A 29 4.11 -1.74 2.81
C CYS A 29 5.19 -2.20 3.78
N LYS A 30 5.86 -3.30 3.47
CA LYS A 30 7.07 -3.75 4.16
C LYS A 30 8.09 -4.23 3.13
N PHE A 31 9.35 -3.84 3.30
CA PHE A 31 10.45 -4.42 2.52
C PHE A 31 10.61 -5.91 2.83
N PHE A 32 10.77 -6.71 1.77
CA PHE A 32 11.00 -8.15 1.90
C PHE A 32 12.48 -8.52 1.73
N ASP A 33 13.30 -7.64 1.15
CA ASP A 33 14.73 -7.93 0.93
C ASP A 33 15.58 -7.83 2.20
N ASN A 34 16.53 -8.75 2.34
CA ASN A 34 17.41 -8.87 3.52
C ASN A 34 18.08 -7.56 3.94
N ALA A 35 18.47 -6.71 2.99
CA ALA A 35 19.12 -5.42 3.29
C ALA A 35 18.19 -4.43 4.01
N MET A 36 16.87 -4.58 3.85
CA MET A 36 15.85 -3.68 4.42
C MET A 36 14.82 -4.44 5.26
N MET A 37 15.06 -5.71 5.58
CA MET A 37 14.10 -6.58 6.28
C MET A 37 13.71 -6.06 7.68
N ASN A 38 14.63 -5.34 8.34
CA ASN A 38 14.42 -4.74 9.64
C ASN A 38 13.67 -3.41 9.59
N TRP A 39 13.39 -2.88 8.39
CA TRP A 39 12.58 -1.67 8.25
C TRP A 39 11.13 -1.99 8.66
N PRO A 40 10.54 -1.21 9.58
CA PRO A 40 9.18 -1.47 10.06
C PRO A 40 8.14 -1.25 8.93
N PRO A 41 7.00 -1.96 8.95
CA PRO A 41 5.91 -1.66 8.03
C PRO A 41 5.51 -0.18 8.09
N PHE A 42 5.20 0.40 6.95
CA PHE A 42 4.79 1.80 6.82
C PHE A 42 3.54 1.94 5.96
N ILE A 43 2.81 3.04 6.12
CA ILE A 43 1.61 3.34 5.35
C ILE A 43 2.02 4.17 4.12
N MET A 44 1.63 3.74 2.93
CA MET A 44 1.87 4.47 1.68
C MET A 44 0.70 5.38 1.31
N ALA A 45 -0.52 4.87 1.50
CA ALA A 45 -1.76 5.60 1.24
C ALA A 45 -2.88 5.09 2.16
N MET A 46 -4.02 5.78 2.15
CA MET A 46 -5.15 5.44 3.01
C MET A 46 -6.47 5.80 2.32
N TYR A 47 -7.37 4.83 2.23
CA TYR A 47 -8.75 5.07 1.88
C TYR A 47 -9.59 5.27 3.14
N HIS A 48 -10.61 6.13 3.06
CA HIS A 48 -11.59 6.31 4.12
C HIS A 48 -13.01 6.14 3.55
N GLY A 49 -13.89 5.52 4.32
CA GLY A 49 -15.28 5.34 3.93
C GLY A 49 -16.13 4.84 5.10
N TYR A 50 -17.44 4.75 4.88
CA TYR A 50 -18.36 4.21 5.88
C TYR A 50 -18.60 2.69 5.73
N SER A 51 -17.97 2.09 4.73
CA SER A 51 -18.02 0.66 4.45
C SER A 51 -16.76 0.24 3.69
N LYS A 52 -16.60 -1.08 3.52
CA LYS A 52 -15.63 -1.62 2.57
C LYS A 52 -15.86 -1.00 1.18
N PRO A 53 -14.79 -0.56 0.49
CA PRO A 53 -14.92 -0.10 -0.89
C PRO A 53 -15.51 -1.20 -1.75
N LYS A 54 -16.42 -0.83 -2.66
CA LYS A 54 -17.08 -1.79 -3.57
C LYS A 54 -16.11 -2.29 -4.63
N ASN A 55 -15.16 -1.45 -5.00
CA ASN A 55 -14.11 -1.77 -5.96
C ASN A 55 -12.74 -1.51 -5.32
N THR A 56 -11.82 -2.47 -5.44
CA THR A 56 -10.45 -2.32 -4.94
C THR A 56 -9.69 -1.22 -5.66
N ASN A 57 -10.04 -0.94 -6.92
CA ASN A 57 -9.41 0.15 -7.69
C ASN A 57 -9.68 1.52 -7.06
N ASP A 58 -10.77 1.70 -6.31
CA ASP A 58 -11.10 2.96 -5.63
C ASP A 58 -9.98 3.46 -4.68
N TYR A 59 -9.03 2.59 -4.32
CA TYR A 59 -7.89 2.96 -3.49
C TYR A 59 -6.54 2.36 -3.93
N MET A 60 -6.53 1.26 -4.69
CA MET A 60 -5.28 0.62 -5.14
C MET A 60 -4.80 1.08 -6.52
N GLU A 61 -5.65 1.72 -7.32
CA GLU A 61 -5.35 2.00 -8.73
C GLU A 61 -4.10 2.88 -8.89
N ASP A 62 -4.04 4.00 -8.17
CA ASP A 62 -2.90 4.92 -8.23
C ASP A 62 -1.59 4.21 -7.84
N PHE A 63 -1.60 3.42 -6.76
CA PHE A 63 -0.44 2.65 -6.31
C PHE A 63 0.02 1.62 -7.36
N ILE A 64 -0.90 0.85 -7.94
CA ILE A 64 -0.57 -0.17 -8.93
C ILE A 64 -0.01 0.46 -10.20
N ASN A 65 -0.64 1.54 -10.67
CA ASN A 65 -0.21 2.26 -11.87
C ASN A 65 1.20 2.84 -11.69
N GLU A 66 1.49 3.46 -10.54
CA GLU A 66 2.82 3.96 -10.21
C GLU A 66 3.84 2.82 -10.14
N ALA A 67 3.51 1.71 -9.48
CA ALA A 67 4.41 0.55 -9.37
C ALA A 67 4.77 -0.04 -10.75
N ILE A 68 3.80 -0.18 -11.65
CA ILE A 68 4.02 -0.62 -13.03
C ILE A 68 4.89 0.39 -13.78
N GLN A 69 4.57 1.69 -13.66
CA GLN A 69 5.34 2.75 -14.29
C GLN A 69 6.82 2.72 -13.84
N LEU A 70 7.08 2.62 -12.54
CA LEU A 70 8.43 2.59 -11.98
C LEU A 70 9.21 1.33 -12.39
N GLN A 71 8.51 0.20 -12.49
CA GLN A 71 9.10 -1.04 -13.00
C GLN A 71 9.56 -0.89 -14.45
N HIS A 72 8.82 -0.14 -15.26
CA HIS A 72 9.12 0.06 -16.69
C HIS A 72 10.13 1.19 -16.93
N THR A 73 10.05 2.29 -16.19
CA THR A 73 10.80 3.53 -16.48
C THR A 73 12.22 3.57 -15.89
N LYS A 74 12.61 2.56 -15.11
CA LYS A 74 13.82 2.53 -14.27
C LYS A 74 13.83 3.69 -13.27
N PHE A 75 14.04 3.36 -12.00
CA PHE A 75 14.15 4.35 -10.94
C PHE A 75 15.34 5.29 -11.22
N ARG A 76 15.06 6.58 -11.49
CA ARG A 76 16.07 7.65 -11.54
C ARG A 76 16.03 8.34 -10.19
N ALA A 77 16.90 7.90 -9.28
CA ALA A 77 17.18 8.60 -8.02
C ALA A 77 18.27 9.66 -8.25
#